data_AF-A0A1S8YSM3-F1
#
_entry.id   AF-A0A1S8YSM3-F1
#
_cell.length_a   1.000
_cell.length_b   1.000
_cell.length_c   1.000
_cell.angle_alpha   90.00
_cell.angle_beta   90.00
_cell.angle_gamma   90.00
#
_symmetry.space_group_name_H-M   'P 1'
#
loop_
_entity.id
_entity.type
_entity.pdbx_description
1 polymer ?
#
loop_
_entity_poly.entity_id
_entity_poly.type
_entity_poly.pdbx_seq_one_letter_code
_entity_poly.pdbx_strand_id
1 'polypeptide(L)'
;MRKHVIAMLSASLLFTSVSALADLEKDMDTLKENLSTVKKTSDAGELKQALTAMRQAAQDAKGQTPETLEGKAEDSAEVKDYHAHLDKLISQIDLSLKKVEAGDVAGAKAEAANFEQTRNESHKKFR
;
A
#
# COMPACT_ATOMS: atom_id res chain seq x y z
N MET A 1 -45.54 -23.77 35.32
CA MET A 1 -44.96 -22.54 34.75
C MET A 1 -43.50 -22.80 34.42
N ARG A 2 -43.08 -22.62 33.15
CA ARG A 2 -41.69 -22.33 32.73
C ARG A 2 -41.68 -22.14 31.21
N LYS A 3 -41.73 -20.89 30.78
CA LYS A 3 -41.52 -20.46 29.39
C LYS A 3 -40.05 -20.05 29.30
N HIS A 4 -39.25 -20.75 28.50
CA HIS A 4 -37.89 -20.32 28.19
C HIS A 4 -37.92 -19.66 26.82
N VAL A 5 -37.95 -18.34 26.82
CA VAL A 5 -37.83 -17.50 25.61
C VAL A 5 -36.35 -17.47 25.25
N ILE A 6 -35.99 -18.04 24.10
CA ILE A 6 -34.66 -17.91 23.51
C ILE A 6 -34.67 -16.60 22.72
N ALA A 7 -34.08 -15.55 23.31
CA ALA A 7 -33.73 -14.34 22.58
C ALA A 7 -32.33 -14.54 21.98
N MET A 8 -32.26 -14.78 20.66
CA MET A 8 -31.00 -14.71 19.92
C MET A 8 -30.65 -13.23 19.74
N LEU A 9 -29.61 -12.79 20.45
CA LEU A 9 -29.03 -11.45 20.37
C LEU A 9 -28.10 -11.41 19.15
N SER A 10 -28.51 -10.68 18.11
CA SER A 10 -27.68 -10.39 16.94
C SER A 10 -26.54 -9.46 17.34
N ALA A 11 -25.35 -10.00 17.56
CA ALA A 11 -24.16 -9.19 17.81
C ALA A 11 -23.63 -8.63 16.48
N SER A 12 -24.03 -7.40 16.16
CA SER A 12 -23.37 -6.60 15.13
C SER A 12 -21.96 -6.26 15.62
N LEU A 13 -20.94 -6.91 15.05
CA LEU A 13 -19.55 -6.55 15.26
C LEU A 13 -19.29 -5.17 14.64
N LEU A 14 -19.27 -4.14 15.47
CA LEU A 14 -18.68 -2.86 15.12
C LEU A 14 -17.17 -3.03 15.21
N PHE A 15 -16.51 -3.13 14.07
CA PHE A 15 -15.06 -3.02 14.00
C PHE A 15 -14.67 -1.59 14.40
N THR A 16 -14.03 -1.45 15.55
CA THR A 16 -13.33 -0.23 15.94
C THR A 16 -12.00 -0.20 15.18
N SER A 17 -11.93 0.55 14.09
CA SER A 17 -10.66 0.88 13.45
C SER A 17 -9.88 1.84 14.35
N VAL A 18 -8.97 1.30 15.15
CA VAL A 18 -7.94 2.09 15.83
C VAL A 18 -7.01 2.68 14.78
N SER A 19 -6.81 3.99 14.90
CA SER A 19 -6.08 4.88 14.00
C SER A 19 -4.64 4.40 13.74
N ALA A 20 -4.38 3.91 12.52
CA ALA A 20 -3.06 3.50 12.04
C ALA A 20 -2.27 4.66 11.38
N LEU A 21 -2.56 5.90 11.75
CA LEU A 21 -2.09 7.08 11.03
C LEU A 21 -0.58 7.31 11.15
N ALA A 22 0.00 6.96 12.31
CA ALA A 22 1.45 7.01 12.53
C ALA A 22 2.21 5.95 11.73
N ASP A 23 1.59 4.81 11.45
CA ASP A 23 2.18 3.78 10.59
C ASP A 23 2.13 4.23 9.11
N LEU A 24 1.09 4.98 8.70
CA LEU A 24 0.95 5.41 7.31
C LEU A 24 2.02 6.40 6.89
N GLU A 25 2.30 7.38 7.75
CA GLU A 25 3.37 8.34 7.50
C GLU A 25 4.72 7.63 7.33
N LYS A 26 5.01 6.65 8.20
CA LYS A 26 6.24 5.86 8.17
C LYS A 26 6.36 5.03 6.88
N ASP A 27 5.27 4.43 6.42
CA ASP A 27 5.24 3.68 5.16
C ASP A 27 5.45 4.60 3.96
N MET A 28 4.85 5.79 3.97
CA MET A 28 5.01 6.78 2.92
C MET A 28 6.44 7.34 2.86
N ASP A 29 7.08 7.54 4.01
CA ASP A 29 8.50 7.89 4.08
C ASP A 29 9.39 6.76 3.56
N THR A 30 9.11 5.51 3.95
CA THR A 30 9.81 4.34 3.42
C THR A 30 9.69 4.23 1.91
N LEU A 31 8.50 4.47 1.34
CA LEU A 31 8.26 4.51 -0.10
C LEU A 31 9.08 5.62 -0.78
N LYS A 32 9.13 6.81 -0.18
CA LYS A 32 9.87 7.96 -0.72
C LYS A 32 11.38 7.75 -0.70
N GLU A 33 11.93 7.26 0.40
CA GLU A 33 13.35 6.98 0.56
C GLU A 33 13.82 5.91 -0.42
N ASN A 34 13.09 4.79 -0.50
CA ASN A 34 13.48 3.71 -1.38
C ASN A 34 13.26 4.03 -2.87
N LEU A 35 12.26 4.85 -3.22
CA LEU A 35 12.13 5.37 -4.58
C LEU A 35 13.34 6.23 -4.98
N SER A 36 13.90 7.02 -4.06
CA SER A 36 15.15 7.75 -4.30
C SER A 36 16.32 6.79 -4.58
N THR A 37 16.42 5.69 -3.82
CA THR A 37 17.42 4.64 -4.04
C THR A 37 17.24 3.97 -5.40
N VAL A 38 16.02 3.49 -5.72
CA VAL A 38 15.69 2.84 -7.00
C VAL A 38 16.08 3.70 -8.20
N LYS A 39 15.83 5.02 -8.13
CA LYS A 39 16.20 5.95 -9.20
C LYS A 39 17.72 6.07 -9.40
N LYS A 40 18.50 6.04 -8.31
CA LYS A 40 19.93 6.37 -8.32
C LYS A 40 20.84 5.15 -8.43
N THR A 41 20.52 4.06 -7.73
CA THR A 41 21.41 2.91 -7.63
C THR A 41 21.58 2.20 -8.97
N SER A 42 22.74 1.57 -9.14
CA SER A 42 23.03 0.63 -10.23
C SER A 42 23.42 -0.75 -9.69
N ASP A 43 23.51 -0.89 -8.36
CA ASP A 43 23.78 -2.16 -7.71
C ASP A 43 22.51 -3.00 -7.67
N ALA A 44 22.61 -4.26 -8.10
CA ALA A 44 21.48 -5.16 -8.16
C ALA A 44 20.95 -5.53 -6.76
N GLY A 45 21.84 -5.63 -5.77
CA GLY A 45 21.49 -5.94 -4.38
C GLY A 45 20.73 -4.79 -3.72
N GLU A 46 21.26 -3.58 -3.80
CA GLU A 46 20.60 -2.36 -3.32
C GLU A 46 19.25 -2.13 -4.03
N LEU A 47 19.19 -2.35 -5.35
CA LEU A 47 17.95 -2.23 -6.09
C LEU A 47 16.91 -3.24 -5.60
N LYS A 48 17.30 -4.51 -5.41
CA LYS A 48 16.40 -5.55 -4.88
C LYS A 48 15.91 -5.19 -3.48
N GLN A 49 16.80 -4.74 -2.60
CA GLN A 49 16.45 -4.36 -1.23
C GLN A 49 15.48 -3.18 -1.22
N ALA A 50 15.75 -2.14 -2.00
CA ALA A 50 14.89 -0.97 -2.08
C ALA A 50 13.50 -1.32 -2.63
N LEU A 51 13.44 -2.12 -3.71
CA LEU A 51 12.17 -2.59 -4.26
C LEU A 51 11.39 -3.45 -3.26
N THR A 52 12.05 -4.31 -2.50
CA THR A 52 11.41 -5.15 -1.47
C THR A 52 10.83 -4.29 -0.34
N ALA A 53 11.59 -3.28 0.12
CA ALA A 53 11.12 -2.34 1.15
C ALA A 53 9.93 -1.50 0.65
N MET A 54 9.96 -1.02 -0.60
CA MET A 54 8.81 -0.33 -1.20
C MET A 54 7.59 -1.22 -1.27
N ARG A 55 7.76 -2.49 -1.65
CA ARG A 55 6.66 -3.46 -1.75
C ARG A 55 5.97 -3.65 -0.39
N GLN A 56 6.76 -3.87 0.66
CA GLN A 56 6.24 -4.05 2.02
C GLN A 56 5.50 -2.80 2.49
N ALA A 57 6.11 -1.62 2.36
CA ALA A 57 5.47 -0.36 2.76
C ALA A 57 4.17 -0.07 1.97
N ALA A 58 4.11 -0.42 0.68
CA ALA A 58 2.88 -0.28 -0.09
C ALA A 58 1.77 -1.25 0.38
N GLN A 59 2.13 -2.47 0.82
CA GLN A 59 1.19 -3.43 1.38
C GLN A 59 0.68 -2.99 2.76
N ASP A 60 1.57 -2.49 3.61
CA ASP A 60 1.23 -2.00 4.94
C ASP A 60 0.31 -0.77 4.83
N ALA A 61 0.66 0.20 3.98
CA ALA A 61 -0.19 1.35 3.67
C ALA A 61 -1.58 0.94 3.17
N LYS A 62 -1.69 -0.14 2.37
CA LYS A 62 -2.97 -0.63 1.86
C LYS A 62 -3.90 -1.12 2.97
N GLY A 63 -3.36 -1.55 4.11
CA GLY A 63 -4.13 -1.94 5.29
C GLY A 63 -4.59 -0.77 6.15
N GLN A 64 -4.25 0.46 5.77
CA GLN A 64 -4.45 1.66 6.58
C GLN A 64 -5.38 2.65 5.89
N THR A 65 -5.98 3.55 6.66
CA THR A 65 -6.90 4.57 6.14
C THR A 65 -6.24 5.94 6.21
N PRO A 66 -6.04 6.63 5.07
CA PRO A 66 -5.54 8.00 5.09
C PRO A 66 -6.58 8.98 5.65
N GLU A 67 -6.13 10.09 6.23
CA GLU A 67 -6.98 11.15 6.82
C GLU A 67 -8.10 11.61 5.87
N THR A 68 -7.79 11.74 4.59
CA THR A 68 -8.74 12.16 3.55
C THR A 68 -9.93 11.20 3.36
N LEU A 69 -9.81 9.96 3.85
CA LEU A 69 -10.82 8.91 3.77
C LEU A 69 -11.39 8.52 5.14
N GLU A 70 -11.05 9.21 6.22
CA GLU A 70 -11.64 8.95 7.52
C GLU A 70 -13.17 9.12 7.50
N GLY A 71 -13.87 8.16 8.12
CA GLY A 71 -15.33 8.14 8.16
C GLY A 71 -16.01 7.74 6.84
N LYS A 72 -15.25 7.44 5.77
CA LYS A 72 -15.79 6.83 4.56
C LYS A 72 -16.13 5.35 4.81
N ALA A 73 -17.15 4.86 4.11
CA ALA A 73 -17.46 3.43 4.13
C ALA A 73 -16.33 2.63 3.48
N GLU A 74 -16.02 1.45 4.01
CA GLU A 74 -14.95 0.57 3.49
C GLU A 74 -15.17 0.17 2.02
N ASP A 75 -16.43 0.09 1.58
CA ASP A 75 -16.81 -0.25 0.22
C ASP A 75 -17.08 0.98 -0.67
N SER A 76 -16.81 2.19 -0.17
CA SER A 76 -16.93 3.43 -0.94
C SER A 76 -16.02 3.42 -2.18
N ALA A 77 -16.41 4.22 -3.18
CA ALA A 77 -15.63 4.33 -4.41
C ALA A 77 -14.21 4.88 -4.12
N GLU A 78 -14.10 5.82 -3.19
CA GLU A 78 -12.84 6.46 -2.81
C GLU A 78 -11.87 5.49 -2.12
N VAL A 79 -12.35 4.67 -1.17
CA VAL A 79 -11.52 3.64 -0.51
C VAL A 79 -11.07 2.57 -1.51
N LYS A 80 -11.95 2.15 -2.43
CA LYS A 80 -11.59 1.24 -3.53
C LYS A 80 -10.54 1.84 -4.47
N ASP A 81 -10.66 3.13 -4.80
CA ASP A 81 -9.68 3.83 -5.66
C ASP A 81 -8.31 3.93 -4.96
N TYR A 82 -8.27 4.19 -3.66
CA TYR A 82 -7.03 4.15 -2.87
C TYR A 82 -6.34 2.79 -2.94
N HIS A 83 -7.07 1.70 -2.67
CA HIS A 83 -6.54 0.35 -2.78
C HIS A 83 -6.06 0.02 -4.21
N ALA A 84 -6.80 0.44 -5.24
CA ALA A 84 -6.42 0.21 -6.63
C ALA A 84 -5.12 0.94 -7.01
N HIS A 85 -4.92 2.16 -6.50
CA HIS A 85 -3.68 2.91 -6.70
C HIS A 85 -2.47 2.20 -6.06
N LEU A 86 -2.62 1.65 -4.86
CA LEU A 86 -1.56 0.86 -4.20
C LEU A 86 -1.32 -0.48 -4.89
N ASP A 87 -2.37 -1.16 -5.34
CA ASP A 87 -2.25 -2.41 -6.13
C ASP A 87 -1.48 -2.21 -7.43
N LYS A 88 -1.74 -1.08 -8.11
CA LYS A 88 -0.98 -0.68 -9.29
C LYS A 88 0.50 -0.52 -8.96
N LEU A 89 0.84 0.19 -7.87
CA LEU A 89 2.22 0.39 -7.45
C LEU A 89 2.90 -0.94 -7.08
N ILE A 90 2.25 -1.80 -6.30
CA ILE A 90 2.77 -3.12 -5.91
C ILE A 90 3.04 -3.98 -7.15
N SER A 91 2.11 -4.00 -8.11
CA SER A 91 2.27 -4.75 -9.36
C SER A 91 3.47 -4.28 -10.17
N GLN A 92 3.69 -2.96 -10.26
CA GLN A 92 4.86 -2.39 -10.91
C GLN A 92 6.17 -2.75 -10.19
N ILE A 93 6.17 -2.75 -8.86
CA ILE A 93 7.31 -3.19 -8.03
C ILE A 93 7.62 -4.67 -8.25
N ASP A 94 6.61 -5.53 -8.30
CA ASP A 94 6.77 -6.97 -8.54
C ASP A 94 7.40 -7.26 -9.91
N LEU A 95 7.01 -6.49 -10.94
CA LEU A 95 7.64 -6.57 -12.27
C LEU A 95 9.11 -6.16 -12.25
N SER A 96 9.45 -5.06 -11.56
CA SER A 96 10.85 -4.66 -11.37
C SER A 96 11.64 -5.71 -10.58
N LEU A 97 11.08 -6.26 -9.50
CA LEU A 97 11.74 -7.30 -8.69
C LEU A 97 12.07 -8.53 -9.53
N LYS A 98 11.11 -9.03 -10.31
CA LYS A 98 11.30 -10.18 -11.20
C LYS A 98 12.46 -9.94 -12.18
N LYS A 99 12.61 -8.72 -12.68
CA LYS A 99 13.71 -8.34 -13.58
C LYS A 99 15.06 -8.32 -12.86
N VAL A 100 15.14 -7.73 -11.67
CA VAL A 100 16.37 -7.76 -10.85
C VAL A 100 16.79 -9.19 -10.54
N GLU A 101 15.85 -10.06 -10.18
CA GLU A 101 16.10 -11.47 -9.89
C GLU A 101 16.58 -12.26 -11.12
N ALA A 102 16.19 -11.83 -12.32
CA ALA A 102 16.71 -12.36 -13.58
C ALA A 102 18.05 -11.75 -14.01
N GLY A 103 18.63 -10.83 -13.22
CA GLY A 103 19.85 -10.08 -13.56
C GLY A 103 19.64 -8.90 -14.51
N ASP A 104 18.39 -8.60 -14.89
CA ASP A 104 18.01 -7.49 -15.77
C ASP A 104 17.82 -6.17 -14.97
N VAL A 105 18.93 -5.63 -14.45
CA VAL A 105 18.93 -4.38 -13.68
C VAL A 105 18.43 -3.20 -14.53
N ALA A 106 18.86 -3.14 -15.80
CA ALA A 106 18.47 -2.07 -16.71
C ALA A 106 16.96 -2.08 -16.97
N GLY A 107 16.38 -3.24 -17.26
CA GLY A 107 14.95 -3.38 -17.44
C GLY A 107 14.18 -3.14 -16.14
N ALA A 108 14.71 -3.54 -14.98
CA ALA A 108 14.08 -3.25 -13.70
C ALA A 108 13.96 -1.74 -13.45
N LYS A 109 15.00 -0.98 -13.79
CA LYS A 109 14.98 0.50 -13.72
C LYS A 109 14.05 1.13 -14.75
N ALA A 110 13.94 0.56 -15.95
CA ALA A 110 13.00 1.02 -16.96
C ALA A 110 11.55 0.86 -16.48
N GLU A 111 11.22 -0.28 -15.88
CA GLU A 111 9.91 -0.52 -15.25
C GLU A 111 9.66 0.46 -14.09
N ALA A 112 10.70 0.72 -13.29
CA ALA A 112 10.63 1.64 -12.15
C ALA A 112 10.49 3.12 -12.51
N ALA A 113 10.67 3.50 -13.79
CA ALA A 113 10.59 4.90 -14.23
C ALA A 113 9.24 5.55 -13.93
N ASN A 114 8.16 4.76 -13.89
CA ASN A 114 6.80 5.25 -13.68
C ASN A 114 6.35 5.23 -12.21
N PHE A 115 7.17 4.73 -11.28
CA PHE A 115 6.77 4.62 -9.87
C PHE A 115 6.45 5.98 -9.26
N GLU A 116 7.26 6.99 -9.57
CA GLU A 116 7.05 8.35 -9.08
C GLU A 116 5.72 8.94 -9.56
N GLN A 117 5.36 8.68 -10.82
CA GLN A 117 4.08 9.11 -11.36
C GLN A 117 2.92 8.42 -10.64
N THR A 118 2.94 7.09 -10.52
CA THR A 118 1.90 6.33 -9.82
C THR A 118 1.73 6.81 -8.37
N ARG A 119 2.84 7.02 -7.64
CA ARG A 119 2.83 7.58 -6.28
C ARG A 119 2.20 8.98 -6.25
N ASN A 120 2.63 9.87 -7.15
CA ASN A 120 2.14 11.26 -7.18
C ASN A 120 0.64 11.34 -7.51
N GLU A 121 0.16 10.49 -8.42
CA GLU A 121 -1.27 10.37 -8.74
C GLU A 121 -2.08 9.96 -7.51
N SER A 122 -1.58 9.00 -6.72
CA SER A 122 -2.20 8.57 -5.47
C SER A 122 -2.16 9.67 -4.40
N HIS A 123 -0.98 10.25 -4.14
CA HIS A 123 -0.81 11.33 -3.15
C HIS A 123 -1.71 12.53 -3.44
N LYS A 124 -1.90 12.91 -4.71
CA LYS A 124 -2.76 14.04 -5.07
C LYS A 124 -4.22 13.83 -4.62
N LYS A 125 -4.68 12.59 -4.52
CA LYS A 125 -6.05 12.24 -4.18
C LYS A 125 -6.24 11.96 -2.69
N PHE A 126 -5.24 11.36 -2.05
CA PHE A 126 -5.42 10.72 -0.74
C PHE A 126 -4.50 11.24 0.37
N ARG A 127 -3.55 12.12 0.06
CA ARG A 127 -2.68 12.77 1.05
C ARG A 127 -3.11 14.23 1.24
#